data_AF-A0AAD6M659-F1
#
_entry.id   AF-A0AAD6M659-F1
#
_cell.length_a   1.000
_cell.length_b   1.000
_cell.length_c   1.000
_cell.angle_alpha   90.00
_cell.angle_beta   90.00
_cell.angle_gamma   90.00
#
_symmetry.space_group_name_H-M   'P 1'
#
loop_
_entity.id
_entity.type
_entity.pdbx_description
1 polymer ?
#
loop_
_entity_poly.entity_id
_entity_poly.type
_entity_poly.pdbx_seq_one_letter_code
_entity_poly.pdbx_strand_id
1 'polypeptide(L)'
;MLRITRTQQPLQSLTHQFLQRCSVSGTSKGKGKDGVAKKRSKVTTNKNKKSGSQDPSRSFSRQDSERNRLYDQCINAPTPVRYLKPKDRAREAEREKLGLLSKDRIREKEILKKGGRQAMGVPDEPMIIGTPGLDLISLGLVDVDKIPKYELTEEDGMKLAKEYSRVLMRKHRARQAALTNCLKCKNEAIEALPENLKKAALIPDLTPFPAGSFMATLTPPIEGYSEKINEAAKKSAGMQKIR
;
A
#
# COMPACT_ATOMS: atom_id res chain seq x y z
N MET A 1 -30.61 55.25 -1.93
CA MET A 1 -31.11 53.94 -1.45
C MET A 1 -30.97 52.93 -2.57
N LEU A 2 -29.97 52.06 -2.53
CA LEU A 2 -29.87 50.88 -3.40
C LEU A 2 -29.33 49.72 -2.54
N ARG A 3 -30.20 48.75 -2.26
CA ARG A 3 -29.93 47.57 -1.41
C ARG A 3 -29.27 46.49 -2.27
N ILE A 4 -28.03 46.15 -1.97
CA ILE A 4 -27.36 44.96 -2.53
C ILE A 4 -27.77 43.78 -1.66
N THR A 5 -28.72 42.98 -2.11
CA THR A 5 -29.12 41.74 -1.45
C THR A 5 -28.05 40.68 -1.67
N ARG A 6 -27.25 40.43 -0.63
CA ARG A 6 -26.28 39.33 -0.55
C ARG A 6 -27.04 38.00 -0.53
N THR A 7 -27.14 37.32 -1.67
CA THR A 7 -27.66 35.95 -1.72
C THR A 7 -26.62 35.01 -1.11
N GLN A 8 -26.78 34.70 0.18
CA GLN A 8 -26.12 33.56 0.79
C GLN A 8 -26.80 32.28 0.27
N GLN A 9 -26.22 31.65 -0.73
CA GLN A 9 -26.43 30.22 -0.94
C GLN A 9 -25.46 29.51 0.01
N PRO A 10 -25.93 28.77 1.02
CA PRO A 10 -25.03 27.94 1.80
C PRO A 10 -24.49 26.89 0.84
N LEU A 11 -23.17 26.87 0.65
CA LEU A 11 -22.46 25.69 0.17
C LEU A 11 -22.74 24.58 1.18
N GLN A 12 -23.89 23.92 1.04
CA GLN A 12 -24.16 22.67 1.70
C GLN A 12 -23.02 21.76 1.28
N SER A 13 -22.22 21.39 2.26
CA SER A 13 -21.14 20.43 2.11
C SER A 13 -21.72 19.16 1.50
N LEU A 14 -21.51 18.98 0.20
CA LEU A 14 -21.66 17.68 -0.44
C LEU A 14 -20.50 16.81 0.05
N THR A 15 -20.58 16.43 1.32
CA THR A 15 -19.88 15.29 1.87
C THR A 15 -20.47 14.07 1.18
N HIS A 16 -20.04 13.82 -0.07
CA HIS A 16 -20.19 12.51 -0.67
C HIS A 16 -19.36 11.57 0.19
N GLN A 17 -20.04 10.95 1.16
CA GLN A 17 -19.56 9.81 1.92
C GLN A 17 -19.34 8.65 0.95
N PHE A 18 -18.23 8.67 0.22
CA PHE A 18 -17.63 7.46 -0.32
C PHE A 18 -16.88 6.71 0.79
N LEU A 19 -17.52 6.58 1.95
CA LEU A 19 -17.16 5.54 2.89
C LEU A 19 -17.59 4.24 2.21
N GLN A 20 -16.61 3.50 1.72
CA GLN A 20 -16.79 2.12 1.29
C GLN A 20 -17.41 1.33 2.45
N ARG A 21 -18.73 1.23 2.48
CA ARG A 21 -19.51 0.33 3.35
C ARG A 21 -19.47 -1.08 2.77
N CYS A 22 -18.30 -1.56 2.37
CA CYS A 22 -18.14 -2.99 2.15
C CYS A 22 -18.10 -3.65 3.53
N SER A 23 -19.18 -4.34 3.87
CA SER A 23 -19.15 -5.40 4.87
C SER A 23 -18.14 -6.44 4.41
N VAL A 24 -16.90 -6.33 4.91
CA VAL A 24 -15.97 -7.46 4.84
C VAL A 24 -16.67 -8.58 5.61
N SER A 25 -16.89 -9.70 4.92
CA SER A 25 -17.59 -10.87 5.42
C SER A 25 -17.21 -11.17 6.87
N GLY A 26 -18.07 -10.77 7.80
CA GLY A 26 -18.03 -11.28 9.15
C GLY A 26 -18.37 -12.76 9.07
N THR A 27 -17.41 -13.62 9.38
CA THR A 27 -17.80 -14.88 10.01
C THR A 27 -18.45 -14.48 11.33
N SER A 28 -19.77 -14.58 11.35
CA SER A 28 -20.59 -14.45 12.55
C SER A 28 -20.19 -15.57 13.49
N LYS A 29 -19.37 -15.25 14.51
CA LYS A 29 -19.24 -15.86 15.85
C LYS A 29 -17.80 -15.70 16.32
N GLY A 30 -17.54 -14.62 17.06
CA GLY A 30 -16.42 -14.60 17.98
C GLY A 30 -16.65 -15.62 19.11
N LYS A 31 -15.74 -16.59 19.24
CA LYS A 31 -15.22 -17.16 20.48
C LYS A 31 -13.90 -17.87 20.16
N GLY A 32 -12.93 -17.73 21.05
CA GLY A 32 -11.49 -17.82 20.75
C GLY A 32 -10.90 -19.21 20.55
N LYS A 33 -9.69 -19.20 19.99
CA LYS A 33 -8.49 -19.82 20.61
C LYS A 33 -7.27 -18.97 20.23
N ASP A 34 -7.00 -17.97 21.06
CA ASP A 34 -5.67 -17.35 21.10
C ASP A 34 -4.69 -18.35 21.69
N GLY A 35 -3.56 -18.59 21.00
CA GLY A 35 -2.43 -19.34 21.56
C GLY A 35 -1.88 -20.52 20.74
N VAL A 36 -2.52 -20.95 19.64
CA VAL A 36 -1.91 -21.96 18.76
C VAL A 36 -1.32 -21.27 17.54
N ALA A 37 0.01 -21.23 17.47
CA ALA A 37 0.73 -20.85 16.26
C ALA A 37 0.21 -21.70 15.10
N LYS A 38 -0.49 -21.08 14.15
CA LYS A 38 -0.95 -21.74 12.92
C LYS A 38 0.29 -22.33 12.25
N LYS A 39 0.42 -23.67 12.24
CA LYS A 39 1.53 -24.35 11.55
C LYS A 39 1.52 -23.88 10.11
N ARG A 40 2.57 -23.17 9.69
CA ARG A 40 2.77 -22.79 8.28
C ARG A 40 2.82 -24.09 7.50
N SER A 41 1.84 -24.34 6.64
CA SER A 41 1.89 -25.49 5.74
C SER A 41 3.07 -25.29 4.79
N LYS A 42 4.11 -26.10 4.98
CA LYS A 42 5.31 -26.08 4.14
C LYS A 42 4.93 -26.73 2.80
N VAL A 43 4.60 -25.92 1.81
CA VAL A 43 4.41 -26.38 0.43
C VAL A 43 5.80 -26.70 -0.13
N THR A 44 6.09 -27.97 -0.35
CA THR A 44 7.33 -28.42 -0.99
C THR A 44 7.16 -28.33 -2.50
N THR A 45 7.79 -27.34 -3.14
CA THR A 45 7.88 -27.29 -4.60
C THR A 45 8.96 -28.27 -5.08
N ASN A 46 8.57 -29.36 -5.74
CA ASN A 46 9.52 -30.26 -6.39
C ASN A 46 10.13 -29.54 -7.60
N LYS A 47 11.35 -29.00 -7.45
CA LYS A 47 12.05 -28.25 -8.50
C LYS A 47 12.59 -29.12 -9.66
N ASN A 48 12.41 -30.45 -9.63
CA ASN A 48 12.89 -31.35 -10.67
C ASN A 48 11.77 -32.30 -11.13
N LYS A 49 10.90 -31.86 -12.05
CA LYS A 49 10.33 -32.77 -13.05
C LYS A 49 10.30 -32.05 -14.40
N LYS A 50 11.09 -32.57 -15.34
CA LYS A 50 10.90 -32.32 -16.78
C LYS A 50 9.46 -32.70 -17.13
N SER A 51 8.82 -31.90 -17.96
CA SER A 51 7.55 -32.22 -18.61
C SER A 51 7.64 -33.60 -19.27
N GLY A 52 6.99 -34.62 -18.71
CA GLY A 52 6.88 -35.91 -19.39
C GLY A 52 6.70 -37.17 -18.54
N SER A 53 6.89 -37.17 -17.21
CA SER A 53 6.70 -38.40 -16.42
C SER A 53 5.58 -38.28 -15.39
N GLN A 54 4.37 -38.64 -15.83
CA GLN A 54 3.26 -38.99 -14.94
C GLN A 54 3.51 -40.39 -14.37
N ASP A 55 3.84 -40.47 -13.08
CA ASP A 55 3.66 -41.69 -12.29
C ASP A 55 2.15 -41.86 -12.06
N PRO A 56 1.54 -43.01 -12.38
CA PRO A 56 0.08 -43.18 -12.35
C PRO A 56 -0.50 -43.39 -10.94
N SER A 57 0.29 -43.24 -9.86
CA SER A 57 -0.07 -43.75 -8.53
C SER A 57 -0.60 -42.71 -7.53
N ARG A 58 -0.78 -41.43 -7.90
CA ARG A 58 -1.42 -40.43 -7.04
C ARG A 58 -2.53 -39.69 -7.78
N SER A 59 -3.75 -40.17 -7.61
CA SER A 59 -4.96 -39.42 -7.95
C SER A 59 -5.02 -38.18 -7.04
N PHE A 60 -4.62 -37.03 -7.56
CA PHE A 60 -4.84 -35.75 -6.91
C PHE A 60 -6.32 -35.39 -7.05
N SER A 61 -6.95 -34.97 -5.96
CA SER A 61 -8.30 -34.42 -6.02
C SER A 61 -8.34 -33.23 -6.98
N ARG A 62 -9.48 -32.96 -7.63
CA ARG A 62 -9.65 -31.79 -8.51
C ARG A 62 -9.30 -30.48 -7.80
N GLN A 63 -9.54 -30.42 -6.49
CA GLN A 63 -9.16 -29.28 -5.65
C GLN A 63 -7.63 -29.16 -5.47
N ASP A 64 -6.90 -30.28 -5.32
CA ASP A 64 -5.45 -30.25 -5.23
C ASP A 64 -4.77 -29.88 -6.55
N SER A 65 -5.30 -30.33 -7.68
CA SER A 65 -4.77 -29.94 -9.00
C SER A 65 -5.01 -28.47 -9.31
N GLU A 66 -6.19 -27.94 -8.98
CA GLU A 66 -6.50 -26.51 -9.09
C GLU A 66 -5.63 -25.65 -8.15
N ARG A 67 -5.41 -26.11 -6.91
CA ARG A 67 -4.52 -25.46 -5.94
C ARG A 67 -3.06 -25.44 -6.40
N ASN A 68 -2.56 -26.55 -6.92
CA ASN A 68 -1.19 -26.62 -7.46
C ASN A 68 -1.03 -25.72 -8.70
N ARG A 69 -2.03 -25.70 -9.59
CA ARG A 69 -2.06 -24.79 -10.74
C ARG A 69 -2.01 -23.34 -10.32
N LEU A 70 -2.74 -22.98 -9.26
CA LEU A 70 -2.71 -21.63 -8.69
C LEU A 70 -1.33 -21.28 -8.13
N TYR A 71 -0.69 -22.19 -7.39
CA TYR A 71 0.68 -21.96 -6.89
C TYR A 71 1.69 -21.79 -8.02
N ASP A 72 1.61 -22.62 -9.06
CA ASP A 72 2.49 -22.51 -10.21
C ASP A 72 2.27 -21.20 -10.98
N GLN A 73 1.02 -20.74 -11.08
CA GLN A 73 0.69 -19.43 -11.66
C GLN A 73 1.24 -18.27 -10.83
N CYS A 74 1.15 -18.34 -9.50
CA CYS A 74 1.69 -17.29 -8.62
C CYS A 74 3.22 -17.26 -8.62
N ILE A 75 3.89 -18.42 -8.62
CA ILE A 75 5.36 -18.52 -8.62
C ILE A 75 5.94 -18.11 -9.98
N ASN A 76 5.26 -18.44 -11.08
CA ASN A 76 5.66 -18.07 -12.43
C ASN A 76 4.95 -16.82 -12.95
N ALA A 77 4.26 -16.07 -12.09
CA ALA A 77 3.58 -14.85 -12.46
C ALA A 77 4.59 -13.89 -13.11
N PRO A 78 4.24 -13.25 -14.24
CA PRO A 78 5.15 -12.32 -14.88
C PRO A 78 5.47 -11.19 -13.90
N THR A 79 6.75 -11.00 -13.60
CA THR A 79 7.18 -9.76 -12.97
C THR A 79 6.93 -8.61 -13.95
N PRO A 80 6.47 -7.44 -13.49
CA PRO A 80 6.25 -6.30 -14.38
C PRO A 80 7.50 -6.05 -15.23
N VAL A 81 7.31 -5.92 -16.54
CA VAL A 81 8.39 -5.82 -17.53
C VAL A 81 9.32 -4.69 -17.10
N ARG A 82 10.51 -5.05 -16.62
CA ARG A 82 11.54 -4.07 -16.32
C ARG A 82 12.07 -3.55 -17.64
N TYR A 83 12.11 -2.23 -17.79
CA TYR A 83 12.78 -1.61 -18.94
C TYR A 83 14.24 -2.09 -19.00
N LEU A 84 14.58 -2.89 -20.00
CA LEU A 84 15.94 -3.32 -20.28
C LEU A 84 16.67 -2.23 -21.06
N LYS A 85 17.87 -1.89 -20.60
CA LYS A 85 18.75 -0.96 -21.32
C LYS A 85 19.13 -1.55 -22.69
N PRO A 86 19.45 -0.72 -23.69
CA PRO A 86 19.82 -1.20 -25.03
C PRO A 86 20.94 -2.25 -25.04
N LYS A 87 21.94 -2.10 -24.16
CA LYS A 87 23.06 -3.05 -24.02
C LYS A 87 22.62 -4.43 -23.52
N ASP A 88 21.69 -4.46 -22.57
CA ASP A 88 21.18 -5.71 -22.00
C ASP A 88 20.27 -6.43 -23.01
N ARG A 89 19.51 -5.67 -23.80
CA ARG A 89 18.71 -6.20 -24.91
C ARG A 89 19.57 -6.84 -25.99
N ALA A 90 20.71 -6.23 -26.35
CA ALA A 90 21.66 -6.81 -27.30
C ALA A 90 22.26 -8.12 -26.78
N ARG A 91 22.64 -8.16 -25.49
CA ARG A 91 23.15 -9.36 -24.85
C ARG A 91 22.13 -10.50 -24.78
N GLU A 92 20.86 -10.18 -24.52
CA GLU A 92 19.80 -11.18 -24.61
C GLU A 92 19.63 -11.69 -26.04
N ALA A 93 19.67 -10.82 -27.05
CA ALA A 93 19.60 -11.23 -28.46
C ALA A 93 20.77 -12.16 -28.88
N GLU A 94 21.98 -11.93 -28.38
CA GLU A 94 23.12 -12.85 -28.58
C GLU A 94 22.92 -14.19 -27.88
N ARG A 95 22.39 -14.19 -26.65
CA ARG A 95 22.02 -15.42 -25.93
C ARG A 95 20.94 -16.21 -26.67
N GLU A 96 19.97 -15.51 -27.26
CA GLU A 96 18.94 -16.14 -28.10
C GLU A 96 19.54 -16.80 -29.33
N LYS A 97 20.52 -16.17 -29.99
CA LYS A 97 21.26 -16.77 -31.11
C LYS A 97 22.00 -18.05 -30.70
N LEU A 98 22.50 -18.10 -29.46
CA LEU A 98 23.14 -19.27 -28.85
C LEU A 98 22.13 -20.29 -28.27
N GLY A 99 20.82 -20.07 -28.44
CA GLY A 99 19.77 -20.99 -27.96
C GLY A 99 19.45 -20.88 -26.46
N LEU A 100 20.04 -19.92 -25.73
CA LEU A 100 19.80 -19.69 -24.31
C LEU A 100 18.66 -18.68 -24.12
N LEU A 101 17.41 -19.18 -24.03
CA LEU A 101 16.23 -18.34 -23.85
C LEU A 101 15.92 -18.05 -22.38
N SER A 102 15.74 -16.78 -22.04
CA SER A 102 15.22 -16.37 -20.72
C SER A 102 13.73 -16.72 -20.58
N LYS A 103 13.25 -16.92 -19.35
CA LYS A 103 11.83 -17.22 -19.09
C LYS A 103 10.91 -16.10 -19.61
N ASP A 104 11.35 -14.85 -19.52
CA ASP A 104 10.60 -13.69 -20.01
C ASP A 104 10.51 -13.71 -21.55
N ARG A 105 11.60 -14.06 -22.24
CA ARG A 105 11.62 -14.16 -23.70
C ARG A 105 10.79 -15.33 -24.24
N ILE A 106 10.75 -16.44 -23.53
CA ILE A 106 9.85 -17.57 -23.84
C ILE A 106 8.39 -17.09 -23.76
N ARG A 107 8.03 -16.35 -22.70
CA ARG A 107 6.68 -15.78 -22.54
C ARG A 107 6.34 -14.76 -23.62
N GLU A 108 7.26 -13.88 -24.00
CA GLU A 108 7.06 -12.95 -25.11
C GLU A 108 6.80 -13.68 -26.44
N LYS A 109 7.57 -14.73 -26.73
CA LYS A 109 7.35 -15.56 -27.92
C LYS A 109 6.00 -16.29 -27.85
N GLU A 110 5.55 -16.73 -26.69
CA GLU A 110 4.22 -17.32 -26.51
C GLU A 110 3.10 -16.30 -26.69
N ILE A 111 3.24 -15.07 -26.19
CA ILE A 111 2.27 -13.98 -26.38
C ILE A 111 2.19 -13.62 -27.86
N LEU A 112 3.34 -13.50 -28.55
CA LEU A 112 3.39 -13.25 -29.99
C LEU A 112 2.75 -14.40 -30.78
N LYS A 113 3.01 -15.66 -30.42
CA LYS A 113 2.36 -16.84 -31.02
C LYS A 113 0.84 -16.85 -30.81
N LYS A 114 0.35 -16.29 -29.71
CA LYS A 114 -1.08 -16.16 -29.39
C LYS A 114 -1.75 -14.92 -30.00
N GLY A 115 -1.08 -14.20 -30.90
CA GLY A 115 -1.64 -13.03 -31.59
C GLY A 115 -1.34 -11.68 -30.93
N GLY A 116 -0.40 -11.63 -29.98
CA GLY A 116 0.03 -10.38 -29.34
C GLY A 116 -0.81 -9.97 -28.13
N ARG A 117 -0.47 -8.83 -27.51
CA ARG A 117 -1.13 -8.32 -26.30
C ARG A 117 -2.60 -7.94 -26.53
N GLN A 118 -2.91 -7.46 -27.74
CA GLN A 118 -4.26 -7.10 -28.18
C GLN A 118 -5.18 -8.32 -28.29
N ALA A 119 -4.69 -9.44 -28.86
CA ALA A 119 -5.45 -10.70 -28.91
C ALA A 119 -5.68 -11.32 -27.52
N MET A 120 -4.83 -10.98 -26.54
CA MET A 120 -4.97 -11.38 -25.14
C MET A 120 -5.89 -10.44 -24.33
N GLY A 121 -6.56 -9.49 -24.99
CA GLY A 121 -7.51 -8.58 -24.36
C GLY A 121 -6.87 -7.54 -23.44
N VAL A 122 -5.58 -7.24 -23.60
CA VAL A 122 -4.91 -6.15 -22.89
C VAL A 122 -5.01 -4.89 -23.77
N PRO A 123 -5.88 -3.92 -23.44
CA PRO A 123 -5.99 -2.68 -24.20
C PRO A 123 -4.74 -1.81 -24.01
N ASP A 124 -4.40 -1.04 -25.05
CA ASP A 124 -3.30 -0.07 -25.01
C ASP A 124 -3.70 1.23 -24.28
N GLU A 125 -5.01 1.47 -24.15
CA GLU A 125 -5.56 2.60 -23.40
C GLU A 125 -5.51 2.35 -21.89
N PRO A 126 -5.28 3.39 -21.07
CA PRO A 126 -5.27 3.26 -19.63
C PRO A 126 -6.64 2.78 -19.13
N MET A 127 -6.72 1.52 -18.73
CA MET A 127 -7.89 0.99 -18.04
C MET A 127 -8.06 1.69 -16.70
N ILE A 128 -9.29 2.11 -16.43
CA ILE A 128 -9.65 2.67 -15.14
C ILE A 128 -9.47 1.59 -14.07
N ILE A 129 -8.70 1.88 -13.03
CA ILE A 129 -8.42 0.96 -11.93
C ILE A 129 -9.66 0.91 -11.05
N GLY A 130 -10.44 -0.17 -11.14
CA GLY A 130 -11.65 -0.34 -10.34
C GLY A 130 -12.65 -1.29 -10.98
N THR A 131 -13.81 -1.43 -10.34
CA THR A 131 -14.96 -2.09 -10.97
C THR A 131 -15.50 -1.19 -12.08
N PRO A 132 -15.62 -1.69 -13.32
CA PRO A 132 -16.10 -0.87 -14.43
C PRO A 132 -17.49 -0.32 -14.12
N GLY A 133 -17.69 0.98 -14.36
CA GLY A 133 -18.97 1.67 -14.14
C GLY A 133 -19.17 2.28 -12.75
N LEU A 134 -18.20 2.12 -11.82
CA LEU A 134 -18.25 2.76 -10.49
C LEU A 134 -17.44 4.04 -10.39
N ASP A 135 -16.96 4.55 -11.53
CA ASP A 135 -16.15 5.76 -11.60
C ASP A 135 -17.04 7.00 -11.48
N LEU A 136 -16.50 8.09 -10.91
CA LEU A 136 -17.24 9.35 -10.73
C LEU A 136 -17.79 9.90 -12.05
N ILE A 137 -17.14 9.58 -13.16
CA ILE A 137 -17.56 9.92 -14.53
C ILE A 137 -18.73 9.02 -14.97
N SER A 138 -18.59 7.70 -14.84
CA SER A 138 -19.63 6.74 -15.23
C SER A 138 -20.90 6.85 -14.38
N LEU A 139 -20.76 7.27 -13.12
CA LEU A 139 -21.88 7.54 -12.21
C LEU A 139 -22.56 8.89 -12.50
N GLY A 140 -22.04 9.69 -13.43
CA GLY A 140 -22.60 11.00 -13.80
C GLY A 140 -22.43 12.09 -12.75
N LEU A 141 -21.53 11.92 -11.76
CA LEU A 141 -21.23 12.94 -10.76
C LEU A 141 -20.23 13.99 -11.28
N VAL A 142 -19.36 13.59 -12.23
CA VAL A 142 -18.33 14.46 -12.80
C VAL A 142 -18.44 14.45 -14.32
N ASP A 143 -18.76 15.61 -14.90
CA ASP A 143 -18.76 15.81 -16.34
C ASP A 143 -17.32 15.86 -16.86
N VAL A 144 -16.99 15.00 -17.83
CA VAL A 144 -15.65 14.90 -18.44
C VAL A 144 -15.22 16.24 -19.03
N ASP A 145 -16.14 16.95 -19.67
CA ASP A 145 -15.86 18.20 -20.38
C ASP A 145 -15.57 19.37 -19.44
N LYS A 146 -15.97 19.27 -18.17
CA LYS A 146 -15.75 20.31 -17.16
C LYS A 146 -14.47 20.08 -16.36
N ILE A 147 -13.76 18.97 -16.55
CA ILE A 147 -12.51 18.71 -15.85
C ILE A 147 -11.45 19.68 -16.41
N PRO A 148 -10.96 20.64 -15.62
CA PRO A 148 -9.93 21.55 -16.09
C PRO A 148 -8.66 20.74 -16.42
N LYS A 149 -8.28 20.74 -17.69
CA LYS A 149 -7.02 20.17 -18.16
C LYS A 149 -5.92 21.18 -17.86
N TYR A 150 -5.15 20.93 -16.81
CA TYR A 150 -3.96 21.71 -16.53
C TYR A 150 -2.81 21.14 -17.36
N GLU A 151 -2.31 21.93 -18.31
CA GLU A 151 -1.08 21.62 -19.04
C GLU A 151 0.12 21.86 -18.12
N LEU A 152 0.45 20.86 -17.30
CA LEU A 152 1.79 20.82 -16.73
C LEU A 152 2.72 20.39 -17.86
N THR A 153 3.57 21.29 -18.34
CA THR A 153 4.57 20.92 -19.34
C THR A 153 5.39 19.76 -18.77
N GLU A 154 5.68 18.74 -19.59
CA GLU A 154 6.42 17.56 -19.13
C GLU A 154 7.76 17.95 -18.49
N GLU A 155 8.37 19.02 -19.01
CA GLU A 155 9.60 19.61 -18.50
C GLU A 155 9.46 20.14 -17.08
N ASP A 156 8.38 20.87 -16.78
CA ASP A 156 8.18 21.44 -15.45
C ASP A 156 7.81 20.36 -14.43
N GLY A 157 7.07 19.32 -14.85
CA GLY A 157 6.86 18.12 -14.05
C GLY A 157 8.18 17.41 -13.70
N MET A 158 9.07 17.24 -14.69
CA MET A 158 10.39 16.64 -14.49
C MET A 158 11.29 17.49 -13.57
N LYS A 159 11.28 18.83 -13.73
CA LYS A 159 12.01 19.75 -12.85
C LYS A 159 11.52 19.65 -11.41
N LEU A 160 10.20 19.71 -11.20
CA LEU A 160 9.60 19.68 -9.86
C LEU A 160 9.86 18.36 -9.13
N ALA A 161 9.73 17.22 -9.83
CA ALA A 161 10.05 15.91 -9.26
C ALA A 161 11.53 15.78 -8.87
N LYS A 162 12.43 16.33 -9.68
CA LYS A 162 13.87 16.33 -9.40
C LYS A 162 14.21 17.19 -8.18
N GLU A 163 13.60 18.37 -8.06
CA GLU A 163 13.80 19.24 -6.89
C GLU A 163 13.23 18.63 -5.61
N TYR A 164 12.01 18.07 -5.67
CA TYR A 164 11.43 17.34 -4.54
C TYR A 164 12.35 16.21 -4.06
N SER A 165 12.88 15.42 -5.01
CA SER A 165 13.82 14.34 -4.71
C SER A 165 15.10 14.86 -4.06
N ARG A 166 15.66 15.98 -4.54
CA ARG A 166 16.84 16.63 -3.97
C ARG A 166 16.61 17.08 -2.53
N VAL A 167 15.49 17.77 -2.28
CA VAL A 167 15.11 18.25 -0.94
C VAL A 167 14.91 17.09 0.02
N LEU A 168 14.19 16.04 -0.42
CA LEU A 168 13.92 14.86 0.40
C LEU A 168 15.22 14.14 0.77
N MET A 169 16.16 13.97 -0.17
CA MET A 169 17.45 13.35 0.11
C MET A 169 18.32 14.19 1.04
N ARG A 170 18.28 15.52 0.94
CA ARG A 170 18.95 16.42 1.88
C ARG A 170 18.41 16.24 3.29
N LYS A 171 17.07 16.26 3.46
CA LYS A 171 16.41 16.04 4.75
C LYS A 171 16.71 14.66 5.32
N HIS A 172 16.73 13.63 4.48
CA HIS A 172 17.07 12.27 4.88
C HIS A 172 18.51 12.19 5.40
N ARG A 173 19.49 12.72 4.67
CA ARG A 173 20.89 12.72 5.10
C ARG A 173 21.09 13.50 6.40
N ALA A 174 20.45 14.65 6.55
CA ALA A 174 20.50 15.43 7.79
C ALA A 174 19.92 14.65 8.99
N ARG A 175 18.77 13.99 8.79
CA ARG A 175 18.19 13.11 9.81
C ARG A 175 19.13 11.95 10.15
N GLN A 176 19.73 11.29 9.17
CA GLN A 176 20.65 10.18 9.43
C GLN A 176 21.88 10.64 10.21
N ALA A 177 22.49 11.77 9.83
CA ALA A 177 23.61 12.33 10.57
C ALA A 177 23.23 12.64 12.03
N ALA A 178 22.06 13.26 12.25
CA ALA A 178 21.56 13.54 13.59
C ALA A 178 21.34 12.25 14.41
N LEU A 179 20.68 11.25 13.83
CA LEU A 179 20.43 9.97 14.50
C LEU A 179 21.74 9.24 14.82
N THR A 180 22.70 9.19 13.89
CA THR A 180 24.01 8.59 14.12
C THR A 180 24.77 9.30 15.23
N ASN A 181 24.73 10.63 15.27
CA ASN A 181 25.37 11.40 16.34
C ASN A 181 24.69 11.16 17.69
N CYS A 182 23.35 11.16 17.75
CA CYS A 182 22.62 10.81 18.96
C CYS A 182 22.96 9.40 19.47
N LEU A 183 23.11 8.42 18.57
CA LEU A 183 23.52 7.06 18.93
C LEU A 183 24.95 7.01 19.49
N LYS A 184 25.89 7.75 18.88
CA LYS A 184 27.27 7.85 19.39
C LYS A 184 27.29 8.45 20.80
N CYS A 185 26.65 9.61 20.97
CA CYS A 185 26.57 10.28 22.27
C CYS A 185 25.87 9.40 23.32
N LYS A 186 24.81 8.67 22.94
CA LYS A 186 24.15 7.71 23.83
C LYS A 186 25.12 6.62 24.30
N ASN A 187 25.90 6.04 23.40
CA ASN A 187 26.83 4.97 23.74
C ASN A 187 27.98 5.47 24.62
N GLU A 188 28.55 6.63 24.27
CA GLU A 188 29.59 7.29 25.08
C GLU A 188 29.08 7.64 26.48
N ALA A 189 27.84 8.12 26.60
CA ALA A 189 27.22 8.40 27.89
C ALA A 189 27.03 7.13 28.73
N ILE A 190 26.62 6.01 28.11
CA ILE A 190 26.49 4.72 28.82
C ILE A 190 27.86 4.20 29.26
N GLU A 191 28.91 4.39 28.45
CA GLU A 191 30.27 3.96 28.77
C GLU A 191 30.86 4.74 29.96
N ALA A 192 30.52 6.03 30.06
CA ALA A 192 30.97 6.90 31.16
C ALA A 192 30.31 6.59 32.52
N LEU A 193 29.28 5.75 32.57
CA LEU A 193 28.59 5.37 33.81
C LEU A 193 29.40 4.33 34.62
N PRO A 194 29.27 4.32 35.96
CA PRO A 194 29.82 3.25 36.78
C PRO A 194 29.14 1.91 36.48
N GLU A 195 29.86 0.80 36.64
CA GLU A 195 29.47 -0.55 36.17
C GLU A 195 28.07 -0.99 36.63
N ASN A 196 27.69 -0.67 37.87
CA ASN A 196 26.38 -1.02 38.41
C ASN A 196 25.23 -0.34 37.64
N LEU A 197 25.39 0.93 37.29
CA LEU A 197 24.38 1.70 36.52
C LEU A 197 24.42 1.37 35.04
N LYS A 198 25.60 1.06 34.50
CA LYS A 198 25.77 0.62 33.11
C LYS A 198 24.97 -0.65 32.81
N LYS A 199 24.98 -1.63 33.72
CA LYS A 199 24.17 -2.86 33.62
C LYS A 199 22.67 -2.57 33.57
N ALA A 200 22.19 -1.63 34.38
CA ALA A 200 20.78 -1.23 34.39
C ALA A 200 20.39 -0.46 33.10
N ALA A 201 21.24 0.44 32.61
CA ALA A 201 20.97 1.26 31.42
C ALA A 201 20.93 0.46 30.10
N LEU A 202 21.55 -0.72 30.06
CA LEU A 202 21.52 -1.61 28.89
C LEU A 202 20.17 -2.33 28.72
N ILE A 203 19.37 -2.42 29.78
CA ILE A 203 18.07 -3.09 29.75
C ILE A 203 17.05 -2.14 29.09
N PRO A 204 16.34 -2.55 28.02
CA PRO A 204 15.32 -1.72 27.41
C PRO A 204 14.13 -1.55 28.36
N ASP A 205 13.67 -0.31 28.50
CA ASP A 205 12.44 -0.01 29.23
C ASP A 205 11.22 -0.50 28.44
N LEU A 206 10.41 -1.35 29.07
CA LEU A 206 9.19 -1.93 28.51
C LEU A 206 7.92 -1.24 29.02
N THR A 207 8.05 -0.16 29.80
CA THR A 207 6.88 0.62 30.19
C THR A 207 6.18 1.19 28.95
N PRO A 208 4.85 1.11 28.87
CA PRO A 208 4.12 1.62 27.72
C PRO A 208 4.23 3.15 27.67
N PHE A 209 4.20 3.70 26.45
CA PHE A 209 4.17 5.15 26.28
C PHE A 209 2.96 5.77 27.00
N PRO A 210 3.11 6.97 27.58
CA PRO A 210 2.05 7.63 28.34
C PRO A 210 0.86 7.95 27.43
N ALA A 211 -0.35 7.61 27.88
CA ALA A 211 -1.60 7.79 27.13
C ALA A 211 -1.95 9.27 26.83
N GLY A 212 -1.32 10.23 27.51
CA GLY A 212 -1.50 11.68 27.30
C GLY A 212 -0.62 12.29 26.21
N SER A 213 0.16 11.51 25.46
CA SER A 213 0.99 12.02 24.37
C SER A 213 0.15 12.24 23.11
N PHE A 214 -0.30 13.48 22.90
CA PHE A 214 -1.09 13.85 21.72
C PHE A 214 -0.20 14.04 20.50
N MET A 215 -0.71 13.62 19.33
CA MET A 215 -0.07 13.96 18.06
C MET A 215 -0.19 15.47 17.81
N ALA A 216 0.85 16.06 17.22
CA ALA A 216 0.79 17.44 16.78
C ALA A 216 -0.35 17.63 15.78
N THR A 217 -1.29 18.51 16.11
CA THR A 217 -2.41 18.89 15.24
C THR A 217 -2.07 20.14 14.45
N LEU A 218 -2.74 20.34 13.31
CA LEU A 218 -2.54 21.53 12.46
C LEU A 218 -2.94 22.83 13.17
N THR A 219 -3.91 22.76 14.08
CA THR A 219 -4.41 23.87 14.89
C THR A 219 -4.19 23.61 16.38
N PRO A 220 -3.93 24.64 17.19
CA PRO A 220 -3.85 24.49 18.64
C PRO A 220 -5.20 24.07 19.25
N PRO A 221 -5.22 23.53 20.48
CA PRO A 221 -6.44 23.18 21.19
C PRO A 221 -7.37 24.39 21.38
N ILE A 222 -8.68 24.16 21.24
CA ILE A 222 -9.70 25.19 21.46
C ILE A 222 -10.01 25.27 22.96
N GLU A 223 -9.98 26.47 23.52
CA GLU A 223 -10.30 26.73 24.93
C GLU A 223 -11.72 26.28 25.29
N GLY A 224 -11.86 25.58 26.42
CA GLY A 224 -13.15 25.10 26.93
C GLY A 224 -13.86 24.04 26.07
N TYR A 225 -13.24 23.51 25.02
CA TYR A 225 -13.87 22.50 24.15
C TYR A 225 -14.12 21.17 24.88
N SER A 226 -13.14 20.71 25.66
CA SER A 226 -13.26 19.50 26.49
C SER A 226 -14.33 19.66 27.58
N GLU A 227 -14.42 20.84 28.20
CA GLU A 227 -15.41 21.17 29.22
C GLU A 227 -16.83 21.11 28.64
N LYS A 228 -17.05 21.73 27.47
CA LYS A 228 -18.34 21.68 26.76
C LYS A 228 -18.76 20.26 26.40
N ILE A 229 -17.83 19.41 25.94
CA ILE A 229 -18.11 18.00 25.66
C ILE A 229 -18.48 17.26 26.94
N ASN A 230 -17.71 17.46 28.01
CA ASN A 230 -17.95 16.81 29.29
C ASN A 230 -19.30 17.23 29.90
N GLU A 231 -19.65 18.51 29.80
CA GLU A 231 -20.97 19.02 30.23
C GLU A 231 -22.11 18.43 29.39
N ALA A 232 -21.96 18.38 28.06
CA ALA A 232 -22.96 17.77 27.18
C ALA A 232 -23.13 16.27 27.46
N ALA A 233 -22.03 15.55 27.68
CA ALA A 233 -22.04 14.14 28.05
C ALA A 233 -22.77 13.91 29.39
N LYS A 234 -22.46 14.72 30.42
CA LYS A 234 -23.16 14.69 31.71
C LYS A 234 -24.67 14.93 31.55
N LYS A 235 -25.07 15.92 30.74
CA LYS A 235 -26.49 16.20 30.46
C LYS A 235 -27.19 15.02 29.77
N SER A 236 -26.53 14.38 28.81
CA SER A 236 -27.09 13.23 28.07
C SER A 236 -27.21 11.95 28.92
N ALA A 237 -26.26 11.69 29.82
CA ALA A 237 -26.27 10.52 30.70
C ALA A 237 -27.43 10.54 31.71
N GLY A 238 -27.88 11.72 32.15
CA GLY A 238 -29.03 11.87 33.04
C GLY A 238 -30.41 11.61 32.38
N MET A 239 -30.47 11.55 31.04
CA MET A 239 -31.73 11.37 30.29
C MET A 239 -32.05 9.91 29.95
N GLN A 240 -31.19 8.95 30.29
CA GLN A 240 -31.46 7.51 30.10
C GLN A 240 -31.67 6.80 31.44
N LYS A 241 -32.91 6.84 31.93
CA LYS A 241 -33.61 5.80 32.72
C LYS A 241 -35.04 6.26 33.02
N ILE A 242 -35.87 6.34 31.98
CA ILE A 242 -37.32 6.22 32.13
C ILE A 242 -37.72 5.09 31.19
N ARG A 243 -37.76 3.88 31.72
CA ARG A 243 -38.33 2.71 31.07
C ARG A 243 -39.01 1.87 32.15
#